data_AF-A0A358ENF9-F1
#
_entry.id   AF-A0A358ENF9-F1
#
_cell.length_a   1.000
_cell.length_b   1.000
_cell.length_c   1.000
_cell.angle_alpha   90.00
_cell.angle_beta   90.00
_cell.angle_gamma   90.00
#
_symmetry.space_group_name_H-M   'P 1'
#
loop_
_entity.id
_entity.type
_entity.pdbx_description
1 polymer ?
#
loop_
_entity_poly.entity_id
_entity_poly.type
_entity_poly.pdbx_seq_one_letter_code
_entity_poly.pdbx_strand_id
1 'polypeptide(L)'
;MHTIRFLALVIFACHLSAEQTLRLPSIFGDKMVLQQGKPINIWGWAKAGAEVEAQFAGQRKSVKANGKGKWMLQLDKLLTSFKGRELVVTSGTEKITLTDILVGELWVCGGQSNMEWSLRASRDSDLEVASADSPHIRFIRLPHIARPSPQEDFTVTNKTSDQGNWRQAIPEQVENCTAVGYYFAQRLSRRLKVPVGLIDVSWGGTMAQHWVLKDTLKPFPEMQPY
;
A
#
# COMPACT_ATOMS: atom_id res chain seq x y z
N MET A 1 50.75 45.28 -22.78
CA MET A 1 49.67 45.41 -21.78
C MET A 1 48.36 44.99 -22.45
N HIS A 2 47.98 43.72 -22.36
CA HIS A 2 46.77 43.19 -22.99
C HIS A 2 45.60 43.27 -22.01
N THR A 3 44.58 44.03 -22.38
CA THR A 3 43.32 44.18 -21.65
C THR A 3 42.42 42.99 -21.98
N ILE A 4 42.22 42.09 -21.00
CA ILE A 4 41.28 40.97 -21.11
C ILE A 4 39.88 41.50 -20.75
N ARG A 5 38.98 41.52 -21.75
CA ARG A 5 37.55 41.78 -21.57
C ARG A 5 36.88 40.53 -20.99
N PHE A 6 36.30 40.66 -19.80
CA PHE A 6 35.43 39.63 -19.20
C PHE A 6 34.07 39.64 -19.92
N LEU A 7 33.72 38.54 -20.57
CA LEU A 7 32.40 38.27 -21.13
C LEU A 7 31.60 37.50 -20.07
N ALA A 8 30.58 38.12 -19.48
CA ALA A 8 29.68 37.47 -18.54
C ALA A 8 28.61 36.67 -19.32
N LEU A 9 28.73 35.35 -19.32
CA LEU A 9 27.75 34.43 -19.90
C LEU A 9 26.63 34.18 -18.88
N VAL A 10 25.43 34.74 -19.11
CA VAL A 10 24.23 34.44 -18.31
C VAL A 10 23.69 33.09 -18.76
N ILE A 11 23.97 32.03 -18.00
CA ILE A 11 23.39 30.70 -18.20
C ILE A 11 21.96 30.75 -17.65
N PHE A 12 20.98 30.87 -18.56
CA PHE A 12 19.58 30.68 -18.25
C PHE A 12 19.36 29.18 -17.99
N ALA A 13 19.46 28.77 -16.73
CA ALA A 13 19.10 27.43 -16.31
C ALA A 13 17.59 27.25 -16.48
N CYS A 14 17.16 26.74 -17.64
CA CYS A 14 15.83 26.16 -17.79
C CYS A 14 15.74 25.01 -16.79
N HIS A 15 15.09 25.26 -15.65
CA HIS A 15 14.62 24.22 -14.76
C HIS A 15 13.57 23.41 -15.53
N LEU A 16 14.02 22.39 -16.26
CA LEU A 16 13.18 21.25 -16.61
C LEU A 16 12.72 20.66 -15.28
N SER A 17 11.60 21.17 -14.76
CA SER A 17 10.91 20.55 -13.66
C SER A 17 10.48 19.19 -14.19
N ALA A 18 11.12 18.12 -13.69
CA ALA A 18 10.67 16.76 -13.95
C ALA A 18 9.16 16.74 -13.70
N GLU A 19 8.39 16.47 -14.74
CA GLU A 19 6.94 16.49 -14.68
C GLU A 19 6.53 15.36 -13.74
N GLN A 20 6.19 15.70 -12.49
CA GLN A 20 5.70 14.69 -11.56
C GLN A 20 4.33 14.24 -12.05
N THR A 21 4.29 13.00 -12.53
CA THR A 21 3.06 12.33 -12.98
C THR A 21 2.19 11.96 -11.80
N LEU A 22 0.88 11.92 -12.04
CA LEU A 22 -0.09 11.39 -11.10
C LEU A 22 0.25 9.93 -10.79
N ARG A 23 0.47 9.63 -9.51
CA ARG A 23 0.74 8.26 -9.04
C ARG A 23 0.16 8.02 -7.65
N LEU A 24 -0.25 6.79 -7.41
CA LEU A 24 -0.62 6.28 -6.09
C LEU A 24 0.54 5.42 -5.54
N PRO A 25 0.70 5.32 -4.22
CA PRO A 25 1.61 4.34 -3.63
C PRO A 25 1.15 2.92 -3.93
N SER A 26 2.09 1.98 -3.99
CA SER A 26 1.87 0.58 -4.38
C SER A 26 0.90 -0.19 -3.48
N ILE A 27 0.59 0.35 -2.28
CA ILE A 27 -0.44 -0.23 -1.40
C ILE A 27 -1.85 -0.10 -2.00
N PHE A 28 -2.10 0.89 -2.85
CA PHE A 28 -3.35 1.00 -3.60
C PHE A 28 -3.25 0.17 -4.88
N GLY A 29 -4.18 -0.76 -5.05
CA GLY A 29 -4.25 -1.59 -6.24
C GLY A 29 -5.67 -2.06 -6.52
N ASP A 30 -5.84 -2.72 -7.66
CA ASP A 30 -7.07 -3.47 -7.93
C ASP A 30 -7.33 -4.48 -6.80
N LYS A 31 -8.59 -4.88 -6.60
CA LYS A 31 -8.95 -5.96 -5.67
C LYS A 31 -8.69 -5.67 -4.19
N MET A 32 -8.32 -4.44 -3.81
CA MET A 32 -8.06 -4.07 -2.42
C MET A 32 -9.33 -3.95 -1.57
N VAL A 33 -9.15 -3.84 -0.25
CA VAL A 33 -10.23 -3.56 0.71
C VAL A 33 -9.95 -2.22 1.39
N LEU A 34 -10.93 -1.32 1.38
CA LEU A 34 -10.91 -0.08 2.15
C LEU A 34 -11.67 -0.26 3.48
N GLN A 35 -11.17 0.38 4.53
CA GLN A 35 -11.74 0.27 5.88
C GLN A 35 -13.13 0.91 5.97
N GLN A 36 -14.11 0.15 6.48
CA GLN A 36 -15.44 0.64 6.77
C GLN A 36 -15.51 1.50 8.04
N GLY A 37 -16.57 2.29 8.19
CA GLY A 37 -16.92 2.95 9.46
C GLY A 37 -16.00 4.11 9.87
N LYS A 38 -14.92 4.37 9.13
CA LYS A 38 -13.99 5.47 9.34
C LYS A 38 -13.80 6.27 8.04
N PRO A 39 -13.45 7.56 8.12
CA PRO A 39 -12.99 8.31 6.95
C PRO A 39 -11.81 7.61 6.28
N ILE A 40 -11.76 7.64 4.95
CA ILE A 40 -10.75 6.93 4.16
C ILE A 40 -9.81 7.95 3.55
N ASN A 41 -8.53 7.86 3.89
CA ASN A 41 -7.51 8.68 3.27
C ASN A 41 -7.07 8.04 1.96
N ILE A 42 -7.09 8.82 0.88
CA ILE A 42 -6.46 8.48 -0.40
C ILE A 42 -5.35 9.50 -0.61
N TRP A 43 -4.15 9.03 -0.90
CA TRP A 43 -2.98 9.88 -1.03
C TRP A 43 -2.09 9.41 -2.16
N GLY A 44 -1.19 10.30 -2.58
CA GLY A 44 -0.24 10.00 -3.63
C GLY A 44 0.59 11.20 -3.98
N TRP A 45 1.07 11.18 -5.23
CA TRP A 45 1.86 12.25 -5.80
C TRP A 45 1.24 12.73 -7.12
N ALA A 46 1.45 13.99 -7.43
CA ALA A 46 1.07 14.65 -8.67
C ALA A 46 1.97 15.89 -8.83
N LYS A 47 1.87 16.56 -9.98
CA LYS A 47 2.54 17.84 -10.20
C LYS A 47 2.21 18.82 -9.07
N ALA A 48 3.23 19.51 -8.54
CA ALA A 48 3.05 20.47 -7.44
C ALA A 48 2.02 21.54 -7.81
N GLY A 49 1.07 21.81 -6.91
CA GLY A 49 -0.03 22.74 -7.13
C GLY A 49 -1.17 22.23 -8.01
N ALA A 50 -1.04 21.04 -8.64
CA ALA A 50 -2.11 20.46 -9.45
C ALA A 50 -3.30 20.07 -8.58
N GLU A 51 -4.50 20.22 -9.14
CA GLU A 51 -5.73 19.71 -8.54
C GLU A 51 -5.86 18.22 -8.83
N VAL A 52 -6.06 17.45 -7.76
CA VAL A 52 -6.30 16.01 -7.79
C VAL A 52 -7.71 15.75 -7.29
N GLU A 53 -8.45 14.94 -8.01
CA GLU A 53 -9.80 14.52 -7.65
C GLU A 53 -9.84 12.99 -7.50
N ALA A 54 -10.59 12.51 -6.50
CA ALA A 54 -10.96 11.10 -6.39
C ALA A 54 -12.48 10.92 -6.37
N GLN A 55 -12.93 9.89 -7.08
CA GLN A 55 -14.31 9.43 -7.12
C GLN A 55 -14.40 7.98 -6.67
N PHE A 56 -15.22 7.72 -5.66
CA PHE A 56 -15.46 6.37 -5.14
C PHE A 56 -16.80 6.31 -4.42
N ALA A 57 -17.57 5.24 -4.66
CA ALA A 57 -18.81 4.98 -3.91
C ALA A 57 -19.82 6.15 -3.89
N GLY A 58 -19.92 6.91 -4.99
CA GLY A 58 -20.80 8.08 -5.10
C GLY A 58 -20.24 9.36 -4.47
N GLN A 59 -19.07 9.31 -3.84
CA GLN A 59 -18.34 10.47 -3.36
C GLN A 59 -17.42 11.01 -4.44
N ARG A 60 -17.23 12.34 -4.42
CA ARG A 60 -16.26 13.08 -5.24
C ARG A 60 -15.59 14.12 -4.36
N LYS A 61 -14.27 14.07 -4.22
CA LYS A 61 -13.48 14.99 -3.38
C LYS A 61 -12.25 15.44 -4.16
N SER A 62 -11.85 16.70 -3.99
CA SER A 62 -10.68 17.28 -4.65
C SER A 62 -9.74 17.96 -3.65
N VAL A 63 -8.45 17.97 -3.97
CA VAL A 63 -7.39 18.60 -3.18
C VAL A 63 -6.27 19.08 -4.10
N LYS A 64 -5.50 20.08 -3.69
CA LYS A 64 -4.28 20.47 -4.42
C LYS A 64 -3.06 19.73 -3.87
N ALA A 65 -2.21 19.22 -4.77
CA ALA A 65 -0.89 18.74 -4.40
C ALA A 65 -0.05 19.89 -3.82
N ASN A 66 0.66 19.61 -2.72
CA ASN A 66 1.50 20.60 -2.06
C ASN A 66 2.75 20.92 -2.89
N GLY A 67 3.60 21.82 -2.39
CA GLY A 67 4.84 22.23 -3.07
C GLY A 67 5.85 21.08 -3.30
N LYS A 68 5.67 19.93 -2.66
CA LYS A 68 6.47 18.71 -2.86
C LYS A 68 5.77 17.68 -3.76
N GLY A 69 4.64 18.03 -4.36
CA GLY A 69 3.83 17.14 -5.19
C GLY A 69 2.98 16.13 -4.42
N LYS A 70 2.97 16.15 -3.08
CA LYS A 70 2.17 15.22 -2.27
C LYS A 70 0.77 15.75 -2.07
N TRP A 71 -0.20 14.85 -2.11
CA TRP A 71 -1.60 15.16 -1.83
C TRP A 71 -2.21 14.07 -0.96
N MET A 72 -3.21 14.45 -0.18
CA MET A 72 -4.06 13.55 0.58
C MET A 72 -5.46 14.15 0.61
N LEU A 73 -6.44 13.37 0.19
CA LEU A 73 -7.85 13.68 0.34
C LEU A 73 -8.49 12.65 1.26
N GLN A 74 -9.60 13.05 1.87
CA GLN A 74 -10.35 12.20 2.77
C GLN A 74 -11.77 12.01 2.24
N LEU A 75 -12.11 10.75 1.96
CA LEU A 75 -13.47 10.33 1.69
C LEU A 75 -14.21 10.18 3.03
N ASP A 76 -15.50 10.48 3.02
CA ASP A 76 -16.39 10.25 4.15
C ASP A 76 -16.49 8.75 4.45
N LYS A 77 -16.81 8.41 5.70
CA LYS A 77 -16.95 7.00 6.13
C LYS A 77 -17.94 6.25 5.24
N LEU A 78 -17.60 5.01 4.89
CA LEU A 78 -18.44 4.12 4.10
C LEU A 78 -18.95 2.95 4.94
N LEU A 79 -20.13 2.45 4.59
CA LEU A 79 -20.64 1.17 5.08
C LEU A 79 -19.97 0.01 4.32
N THR A 80 -19.89 -1.15 4.95
CA THR A 80 -19.41 -2.37 4.30
C THR A 80 -20.15 -2.68 3.00
N SER A 81 -19.45 -3.25 2.03
CA SER A 81 -19.99 -3.66 0.74
C SER A 81 -19.15 -4.79 0.14
N PHE A 82 -19.78 -5.93 -0.13
CA PHE A 82 -19.21 -7.01 -0.94
C PHE A 82 -19.21 -6.72 -2.44
N LYS A 83 -19.94 -5.68 -2.88
CA LYS A 83 -19.93 -5.22 -4.27
C LYS A 83 -18.63 -4.47 -4.55
N GLY A 84 -17.83 -5.02 -5.48
CA GLY A 84 -16.67 -4.35 -6.06
C GLY A 84 -17.03 -3.03 -6.72
N ARG A 85 -16.20 -2.01 -6.52
CA ARG A 85 -16.38 -0.65 -7.06
C ARG A 85 -15.08 -0.14 -7.66
N GLU A 86 -15.20 0.86 -8.52
CA GLU A 86 -14.06 1.56 -9.09
C GLU A 86 -13.71 2.79 -8.25
N LEU A 87 -12.42 2.95 -7.95
CA LEU A 87 -11.82 4.21 -7.49
C LEU A 87 -11.15 4.85 -8.70
N VAL A 88 -11.61 6.05 -9.04
CA VAL A 88 -11.04 6.84 -10.12
C VAL A 88 -10.32 8.04 -9.50
N VAL A 89 -9.04 8.21 -9.83
CA VAL A 89 -8.24 9.38 -9.43
C VAL A 89 -7.78 10.11 -10.68
N THR A 90 -7.98 11.43 -10.74
CA THR A 90 -7.65 12.25 -11.92
C THR A 90 -6.89 13.50 -11.52
N SER A 91 -6.00 13.96 -12.41
CA SER A 91 -5.27 15.23 -12.31
C SER A 91 -4.99 15.75 -13.72
N GLY A 92 -5.69 16.80 -14.15
CA GLY A 92 -5.62 17.27 -15.53
C GLY A 92 -6.05 16.18 -16.52
N THR A 93 -5.15 15.75 -17.41
CA THR A 93 -5.38 14.68 -18.39
C THR A 93 -5.02 13.28 -17.86
N GLU A 94 -4.35 13.19 -16.71
CA GLU A 94 -3.94 11.92 -16.12
C GLU A 94 -5.10 11.26 -15.37
N LYS A 95 -5.24 9.94 -15.52
CA LYS A 95 -6.29 9.14 -14.87
C LYS A 95 -5.75 7.80 -14.41
N ILE A 96 -5.99 7.48 -13.14
CA ILE A 96 -5.77 6.16 -12.55
C ILE A 96 -7.15 5.57 -12.22
N THR A 97 -7.39 4.33 -12.61
CA THR A 97 -8.60 3.57 -12.25
C THR A 97 -8.18 2.28 -11.57
N LEU A 98 -8.64 2.09 -10.34
CA LEU A 98 -8.49 0.86 -9.58
C LEU A 98 -9.85 0.18 -9.47
N THR A 99 -9.90 -1.11 -9.75
CA THR A 99 -11.13 -1.89 -9.96
C THR A 99 -11.33 -2.94 -8.89
N ASP A 100 -12.58 -3.38 -8.72
CA ASP A 100 -12.97 -4.42 -7.76
C ASP A 100 -12.58 -4.11 -6.30
N ILE A 101 -12.72 -2.85 -5.90
CA ILE A 101 -12.43 -2.42 -4.52
C ILE A 101 -13.63 -2.72 -3.63
N LEU A 102 -13.38 -3.39 -2.51
CA LEU A 102 -14.37 -3.70 -1.49
C LEU A 102 -14.28 -2.71 -0.31
N VAL A 103 -15.34 -2.64 0.49
CA VAL A 103 -15.36 -1.89 1.75
C VAL A 103 -15.67 -2.85 2.90
N GLY A 104 -14.77 -2.94 3.88
CA GLY A 104 -14.87 -3.93 4.95
C GLY A 104 -13.85 -3.70 6.06
N GLU A 105 -13.44 -4.77 6.73
CA GLU A 105 -12.41 -4.71 7.76
C GLU A 105 -11.01 -4.79 7.13
N LEU A 106 -10.04 -4.10 7.72
CA LEU A 106 -8.66 -4.08 7.25
C LEU A 106 -7.72 -4.31 8.44
N TRP A 107 -6.87 -5.34 8.34
CA TRP A 107 -6.00 -5.79 9.41
C TRP A 107 -4.55 -5.85 8.96
N VAL A 108 -3.63 -5.43 9.83
CA VAL A 108 -2.19 -5.54 9.60
C VAL A 108 -1.67 -6.79 10.31
N CYS A 109 -1.03 -7.66 9.54
CA CYS A 109 -0.40 -8.88 10.01
C CYS A 109 1.11 -8.63 10.15
N GLY A 110 1.56 -8.32 11.37
CA GLY A 110 2.96 -8.05 11.68
C GLY A 110 3.60 -9.13 12.56
N GLY A 111 4.92 -9.18 12.57
CA GLY A 111 5.71 -10.12 13.38
C GLY A 111 6.76 -10.88 12.56
N GLN A 112 7.13 -12.06 13.04
CA GLN A 112 8.17 -12.91 12.44
C GLN A 112 7.58 -14.15 11.76
N SER A 113 8.38 -15.23 11.65
CA SER A 113 8.11 -16.46 10.89
C SER A 113 6.75 -17.10 11.15
N ASN A 114 6.24 -17.03 12.39
CA ASN A 114 4.93 -17.61 12.73
C ASN A 114 3.76 -16.83 12.14
N MET A 115 3.88 -15.50 11.97
CA MET A 115 2.89 -14.72 11.23
C MET A 115 3.11 -14.86 9.72
N GLU A 116 4.38 -14.94 9.30
CA GLU A 116 4.77 -15.07 7.89
C GLU A 116 4.39 -16.43 7.28
N TRP A 117 4.15 -17.43 8.13
CA TRP A 117 3.85 -18.81 7.75
C TRP A 117 2.73 -18.88 6.71
N SER A 118 3.06 -19.29 5.49
CA SER A 118 2.12 -19.30 4.37
C SER A 118 1.11 -20.44 4.45
N LEU A 119 -0.07 -20.26 3.83
CA LEU A 119 -1.11 -21.29 3.75
C LEU A 119 -0.60 -22.57 3.08
N ARG A 120 0.20 -22.47 2.01
CA ARG A 120 0.81 -23.62 1.33
C ARG A 120 1.72 -24.47 2.23
N ALA A 121 2.30 -23.85 3.26
CA ALA A 121 3.17 -24.51 4.24
C ALA A 121 2.40 -24.92 5.50
N SER A 122 1.11 -24.63 5.57
CA SER A 122 0.27 -25.03 6.70
C SER A 122 -0.16 -26.48 6.60
N ARG A 123 -0.73 -27.00 7.68
CA ARG A 123 -1.26 -28.35 7.73
C ARG A 123 -2.44 -28.48 6.75
N ASP A 124 -2.55 -29.63 6.07
CA ASP A 124 -3.63 -29.96 5.13
C ASP A 124 -3.79 -28.91 4.00
N SER A 125 -2.66 -28.33 3.57
CA SER A 125 -2.64 -27.21 2.63
C SER A 125 -3.14 -27.57 1.24
N ASP A 126 -3.00 -28.83 0.81
CA ASP A 126 -3.56 -29.35 -0.43
C ASP A 126 -5.08 -29.22 -0.47
N LEU A 127 -5.75 -29.55 0.63
CA LEU A 127 -7.21 -29.41 0.78
C LEU A 127 -7.61 -27.94 1.00
N GLU A 128 -6.91 -27.21 1.86
CA GLU A 128 -7.28 -25.84 2.22
C GLU A 128 -7.08 -24.85 1.07
N VAL A 129 -6.03 -25.01 0.27
CA VAL A 129 -5.82 -24.19 -0.93
C VAL A 129 -6.86 -24.54 -2.00
N ALA A 130 -7.08 -25.83 -2.28
CA ALA A 130 -8.03 -26.26 -3.30
C ALA A 130 -9.49 -25.88 -2.98
N SER A 131 -9.84 -25.82 -1.69
CA SER A 131 -11.19 -25.48 -1.22
C SER A 131 -11.41 -23.99 -0.92
N ALA A 132 -10.39 -23.14 -1.09
CA ALA A 132 -10.51 -21.71 -0.82
C ALA A 132 -11.54 -21.05 -1.76
N ASP A 133 -12.70 -20.68 -1.21
CA ASP A 133 -13.79 -20.01 -1.95
C ASP A 133 -14.25 -18.75 -1.21
N SER A 134 -13.30 -17.85 -0.93
CA SER A 134 -13.59 -16.61 -0.20
C SER A 134 -13.00 -15.41 -0.94
N PRO A 135 -13.51 -15.11 -2.16
CA PRO A 135 -12.99 -14.01 -2.97
C PRO A 135 -13.19 -12.62 -2.34
N HIS A 136 -13.94 -12.49 -1.25
CA HIS A 136 -14.12 -11.26 -0.48
C HIS A 136 -13.11 -11.11 0.68
N ILE A 137 -12.32 -12.15 0.95
CA ILE A 137 -11.09 -12.04 1.73
C ILE A 137 -9.98 -11.68 0.74
N ARG A 138 -9.35 -10.55 0.98
CA ARG A 138 -8.26 -10.03 0.14
C ARG A 138 -7.01 -9.90 0.99
N PHE A 139 -5.85 -10.06 0.38
CA PHE A 139 -4.59 -9.87 1.09
C PHE A 139 -3.52 -9.29 0.18
N ILE A 140 -2.59 -8.56 0.78
CA ILE A 140 -1.37 -8.10 0.14
C ILE A 140 -0.21 -8.44 1.06
N ARG A 141 0.86 -8.98 0.47
CA ARG A 141 2.11 -9.25 1.19
C ARG A 141 3.16 -8.26 0.75
N LEU A 142 3.73 -7.50 1.67
CA LEU A 142 4.75 -6.51 1.33
C LEU A 142 6.09 -7.20 1.03
N PRO A 143 6.90 -6.64 0.12
CA PRO A 143 8.22 -7.17 -0.16
C PRO A 143 9.18 -6.94 1.02
N HIS A 144 10.06 -7.89 1.24
CA HIS A 144 11.07 -7.86 2.29
C HIS A 144 12.23 -6.94 1.93
N ILE A 145 12.05 -5.66 2.23
CA ILE A 145 13.01 -4.61 1.88
C ILE A 145 13.47 -3.90 3.15
N ALA A 146 14.67 -4.26 3.63
CA ALA A 146 15.27 -3.60 4.79
C ALA A 146 15.72 -2.17 4.41
N ARG A 147 15.32 -1.17 5.20
CA ARG A 147 15.71 0.23 5.04
C ARG A 147 15.99 0.87 6.41
N PRO A 148 17.06 1.67 6.54
CA PRO A 148 17.39 2.35 7.79
C PRO A 148 16.50 3.58 8.07
N SER A 149 15.72 4.01 7.07
CA SER A 149 14.82 5.15 7.16
C SER A 149 13.40 4.77 6.72
N PRO A 150 12.36 5.45 7.24
CA PRO A 150 10.99 5.26 6.78
C PRO A 150 10.88 5.48 5.27
N GLN A 151 10.13 4.61 4.61
CA GLN A 151 9.82 4.73 3.18
C GLN A 151 8.37 5.18 3.00
N GLU A 152 8.11 5.90 1.91
CA GLU A 152 6.75 6.34 1.56
C GLU A 152 6.02 5.38 0.61
N ASP A 153 6.76 4.41 0.07
CA ASP A 153 6.28 3.43 -0.89
C ASP A 153 7.19 2.20 -0.89
N PHE A 154 6.73 1.11 -1.52
CA PHE A 154 7.53 -0.08 -1.79
C PHE A 154 7.54 -0.41 -3.28
N THR A 155 8.59 -1.07 -3.74
CA THR A 155 8.73 -1.46 -5.15
C THR A 155 7.92 -2.72 -5.44
N VAL A 156 7.17 -2.70 -6.53
CA VAL A 156 6.49 -3.88 -7.07
C VAL A 156 7.27 -4.34 -8.30
N THR A 157 7.78 -5.57 -8.29
CA THR A 157 8.60 -6.11 -9.39
C THR A 157 7.80 -6.23 -10.67
N ASN A 158 6.57 -6.75 -10.58
CA ASN A 158 5.58 -6.77 -11.66
C ASN A 158 4.16 -6.98 -11.07
N LYS A 159 3.12 -6.73 -11.88
CA LYS A 159 1.71 -6.81 -11.46
C LYS A 159 1.21 -8.22 -11.13
N THR A 160 1.99 -9.26 -11.43
CA THR A 160 1.63 -10.67 -11.17
C THR A 160 2.45 -11.28 -10.04
N SER A 161 3.35 -10.51 -9.41
CA SER A 161 4.15 -10.95 -8.28
C SER A 161 3.26 -11.28 -7.08
N ASP A 162 3.67 -12.26 -6.31
CA ASP A 162 3.07 -12.67 -5.04
C ASP A 162 3.26 -11.64 -3.92
N GLN A 163 4.21 -10.72 -4.10
CA GLN A 163 4.45 -9.60 -3.21
C GLN A 163 4.07 -8.28 -3.88
N GLY A 164 3.58 -7.36 -3.07
CA GLY A 164 3.24 -5.99 -3.46
C GLY A 164 1.95 -5.84 -4.27
N ASN A 165 1.20 -6.92 -4.52
CA ASN A 165 -0.08 -6.88 -5.22
C ASN A 165 -1.19 -7.49 -4.36
N TRP A 166 -2.39 -6.91 -4.43
CA TRP A 166 -3.57 -7.45 -3.78
C TRP A 166 -4.07 -8.73 -4.47
N ARG A 167 -4.42 -9.72 -3.65
CA ARG A 167 -4.86 -11.06 -4.06
C ARG A 167 -6.15 -11.43 -3.36
N GLN A 168 -6.85 -12.39 -3.94
CA GLN A 168 -8.07 -12.98 -3.41
C GLN A 168 -7.76 -14.30 -2.72
N ALA A 169 -8.54 -14.65 -1.69
CA ALA A 169 -8.50 -15.97 -1.10
C ALA A 169 -9.30 -16.98 -1.96
N ILE A 170 -8.72 -17.29 -3.12
CA ILE A 170 -9.19 -18.29 -4.11
C ILE A 170 -8.02 -19.23 -4.44
N PRO A 171 -8.25 -20.44 -4.99
CA PRO A 171 -7.24 -21.48 -5.07
C PRO A 171 -5.99 -21.03 -5.85
N GLU A 172 -6.16 -20.24 -6.91
CA GLU A 172 -5.08 -19.79 -7.78
C GLU A 172 -4.16 -18.74 -7.13
N GLN A 173 -4.56 -18.16 -6.00
CA GLN A 173 -3.90 -16.99 -5.43
C GLN A 173 -3.54 -17.14 -3.95
N VAL A 174 -4.29 -17.95 -3.18
CA VAL A 174 -4.28 -17.96 -1.72
C VAL A 174 -3.04 -18.60 -1.09
N GLU A 175 -2.28 -19.41 -1.83
CA GLU A 175 -1.16 -20.21 -1.33
C GLU A 175 -0.16 -19.42 -0.46
N ASN A 176 0.15 -18.18 -0.86
CA ASN A 176 1.13 -17.32 -0.20
C ASN A 176 0.49 -16.35 0.82
N CYS A 177 -0.80 -16.46 1.10
CA CYS A 177 -1.42 -15.76 2.22
C CYS A 177 -0.84 -16.29 3.54
N THR A 178 -0.68 -15.42 4.54
CA THR A 178 -0.41 -15.88 5.92
C THR A 178 -1.50 -16.84 6.36
N ALA A 179 -1.12 -18.04 6.82
CA ALA A 179 -2.07 -19.04 7.31
C ALA A 179 -2.85 -18.50 8.52
N VAL A 180 -2.14 -17.86 9.46
CA VAL A 180 -2.76 -17.24 10.64
C VAL A 180 -3.76 -16.18 10.22
N GLY A 181 -3.36 -15.27 9.32
CA GLY A 181 -4.25 -14.22 8.82
C GLY A 181 -5.44 -14.78 8.03
N TYR A 182 -5.24 -15.81 7.20
CA TYR A 182 -6.29 -16.47 6.42
C TYR A 182 -7.38 -17.06 7.32
N TYR A 183 -7.01 -17.89 8.30
CA TYR A 183 -7.99 -18.49 9.21
C TYR A 183 -8.67 -17.45 10.10
N PHE A 184 -7.94 -16.41 10.51
CA PHE A 184 -8.50 -15.25 11.22
C PHE A 184 -9.55 -14.54 10.35
N ALA A 185 -9.21 -14.22 9.11
CA ALA A 185 -10.10 -13.52 8.18
C ALA A 185 -11.35 -14.35 7.84
N GLN A 186 -11.22 -15.67 7.66
CA GLN A 186 -12.36 -16.56 7.47
C GLN A 186 -13.35 -16.48 8.64
N ARG A 187 -12.84 -16.61 9.88
CA ARG A 187 -13.68 -16.55 11.08
C ARG A 187 -14.33 -15.17 11.22
N LEU A 188 -13.56 -14.11 11.01
CA LEU A 188 -14.03 -12.74 11.13
C LEU A 188 -15.10 -12.41 10.08
N SER A 189 -14.83 -12.74 8.82
CA SER A 189 -15.76 -12.49 7.72
C SER A 189 -17.08 -13.23 7.91
N ARG A 190 -17.04 -14.51 8.30
CA ARG A 190 -18.26 -15.29 8.62
C ARG A 190 -19.05 -14.70 9.79
N ARG A 191 -18.35 -14.25 10.83
CA ARG A 191 -19.00 -13.73 12.06
C ARG A 191 -19.60 -12.35 11.86
N LEU A 192 -18.87 -11.46 11.20
CA LEU A 192 -19.27 -10.07 11.00
C LEU A 192 -20.06 -9.85 9.70
N LYS A 193 -20.00 -10.80 8.76
CA LYS A 193 -20.58 -10.72 7.42
C LYS A 193 -20.06 -9.50 6.65
N VAL A 194 -18.75 -9.36 6.60
CA VAL A 194 -18.05 -8.25 5.91
C VAL A 194 -16.83 -8.75 5.12
N PRO A 195 -16.41 -8.07 4.03
CA PRO A 195 -15.11 -8.30 3.42
C PRO A 195 -13.98 -8.07 4.42
N VAL A 196 -12.88 -8.79 4.27
CA VAL A 196 -11.69 -8.64 5.13
C VAL A 196 -10.44 -8.49 4.26
N GLY A 197 -9.70 -7.41 4.47
CA GLY A 197 -8.39 -7.16 3.90
C GLY A 197 -7.29 -7.47 4.90
N LEU A 198 -6.23 -8.14 4.46
CA LEU A 198 -5.02 -8.41 5.23
C LEU A 198 -3.82 -7.71 4.59
N ILE A 199 -3.09 -6.92 5.38
CA ILE A 199 -1.82 -6.33 4.99
C ILE A 199 -0.73 -7.09 5.73
N ASP A 200 -0.12 -8.06 5.07
CA ASP A 200 0.98 -8.85 5.61
C ASP A 200 2.30 -8.11 5.45
N VAL A 201 2.84 -7.69 6.60
CA VAL A 201 4.16 -7.06 6.69
C VAL A 201 5.17 -7.96 7.38
N SER A 202 4.78 -9.16 7.79
CA SER A 202 5.63 -10.03 8.62
C SER A 202 6.91 -10.50 7.93
N TRP A 203 7.96 -10.69 8.72
CA TRP A 203 9.29 -11.07 8.24
C TRP A 203 10.03 -11.94 9.27
N GLY A 204 10.20 -13.21 8.94
CA GLY A 204 10.92 -14.22 9.72
C GLY A 204 12.38 -13.89 9.93
N GLY A 205 12.89 -14.31 11.09
CA GLY A 205 14.25 -14.00 11.53
C GLY A 205 14.46 -12.56 12.02
N THR A 206 13.44 -11.70 11.95
CA THR A 206 13.54 -10.35 12.52
C THR A 206 13.32 -10.36 14.03
N MET A 207 14.27 -9.77 14.76
CA MET A 207 14.12 -9.44 16.19
C MET A 207 13.25 -8.19 16.40
N ALA A 208 12.70 -8.02 17.61
CA ALA A 208 11.87 -6.87 17.98
C ALA A 208 12.54 -5.52 17.70
N GLN A 209 13.87 -5.41 17.87
CA GLN A 209 14.63 -4.20 17.60
C GLN A 209 14.56 -3.74 16.12
N HIS A 210 14.31 -4.64 15.17
CA HIS A 210 14.14 -4.28 13.76
C HIS A 210 12.79 -3.59 13.49
N TRP A 211 11.84 -3.68 14.42
CA TRP A 211 10.50 -3.10 14.34
C TRP A 211 10.36 -1.79 15.12
N VAL A 212 11.46 -1.32 15.72
CA VAL A 212 11.50 -0.13 16.55
C VAL A 212 12.36 0.92 15.86
N LEU A 213 11.96 2.19 15.95
CA LEU A 213 12.73 3.30 15.39
C LEU A 213 14.11 3.35 16.05
N LYS A 214 15.16 3.57 15.25
CA LYS A 214 16.53 3.72 15.74
C LYS A 214 16.63 4.74 16.88
N ASP A 215 15.91 5.86 16.77
CA ASP A 215 15.88 6.91 17.79
C ASP A 215 15.30 6.44 19.12
N THR A 216 14.36 5.51 19.10
CA THR A 216 13.78 4.89 20.30
C THR A 216 14.76 3.91 20.96
N LEU A 217 15.65 3.29 20.19
CA LEU A 217 16.64 2.34 20.71
C LEU A 217 17.91 3.03 21.25
N LYS A 218 18.21 4.26 20.81
CA LYS A 218 19.42 5.03 21.21
C LYS A 218 19.72 5.04 22.72
N PRO A 219 18.73 5.15 23.63
CA PRO A 219 19.01 5.21 25.07
C PRO A 219 19.51 3.90 25.68
N PHE A 220 19.40 2.76 24.98
CA PHE A 220 19.78 1.45 25.50
C PHE A 220 21.19 1.05 25.02
N PRO A 221 22.20 0.97 25.90
CA PRO A 221 23.57 0.62 25.52
C PRO A 221 23.68 -0.74 24.82
N GLU A 222 22.85 -1.71 25.19
CA GLU A 222 22.80 -3.06 24.64
C GLU A 222 22.29 -3.08 23.19
N MET A 223 21.67 -1.99 22.74
CA MET A 223 21.11 -1.84 21.39
C MET A 223 22.03 -1.01 20.47
N GLN A 224 23.23 -0.65 20.93
CA GLN A 224 24.23 -0.06 20.06
C GLN A 224 24.66 -1.08 19.00
N PRO A 225 24.82 -0.66 17.73
CA PRO A 225 25.38 -1.54 16.71
C PRO A 225 26.76 -2.02 17.15
N TYR A 226 27.05 -3.31 16.94
CA TYR A 226 28.42 -3.85 17.05
C TYR A 226 29.36 -3.14 16.08
#